data_AF-A0A958DHZ8-F1
#
_entry.id   AF-A0A958DHZ8-F1
#
_cell.length_a   1.000
_cell.length_b   1.000
_cell.length_c   1.000
_cell.angle_alpha   90.00
_cell.angle_beta   90.00
_cell.angle_gamma   90.00
#
_symmetry.space_group_name_H-M   'P 1'
#
loop_
_entity.id
_entity.type
_entity.pdbx_description
1 polymer ?
#
loop_
_entity_poly.entity_id
_entity_poly.type
_entity_poly.pdbx_seq_one_letter_code
_entity_poly.pdbx_strand_id
1 'polypeptide(L)'
;MTAVKRYLLPALAVFALLLYVEITAPRPVDWTPSFSRYDKIPYGSYVLYDLLSDYFPGQEVITCGRTIYETVFEGEFNYDSNYIFINSSFNIDELETAELLTYATAGGHVLIAAEQFSGPLTDTLRFATRFPFRLPNDSVSINLSNPALRRDSSYVYRNGTTDYFFARFDTARTVVLGRNSLGHANFIRLAHGSGAIYLSTVPYAFTNYNALYHGNIDYLSKALSYLPRQPVYWDEYYKVRRQSASTPLRFILNRPALKWAYYLTLAGVLLFIIFEGKRRQRIIPVVPPLSNTTVQFVQTVGRLYYLNGDHKNLAEKKISHFLEHLRNYYYLKTDTLSEALYQQIAEKSGIPRKEVDRLFHVIRAVQRREEISEAELLQLHQLMETFYQQSER
;
A
#
# COMPACT_ATOMS: atom_id res chain seq x y z
N MET A 1 -37.13 -27.51 8.21
CA MET A 1 -36.10 -26.62 8.79
C MET A 1 -35.59 -27.01 10.19
N THR A 2 -36.17 -28.00 10.88
CA THR A 2 -35.79 -28.40 12.26
C THR A 2 -34.64 -29.39 12.36
N ALA A 3 -34.40 -30.23 11.34
CA ALA A 3 -33.32 -31.23 11.35
C ALA A 3 -31.91 -30.61 11.23
N VAL A 4 -31.75 -29.56 10.40
CA VAL A 4 -30.45 -28.88 10.20
C VAL A 4 -29.96 -28.19 11.48
N LYS A 5 -30.88 -27.63 12.29
CA LYS A 5 -30.53 -27.00 13.58
C LYS A 5 -30.05 -28.01 14.64
N ARG A 6 -30.48 -29.28 14.59
CA ARG A 6 -30.08 -30.31 15.57
C ARG A 6 -28.62 -30.75 15.43
N TYR A 7 -28.06 -30.70 14.23
CA TYR A 7 -26.64 -31.06 13.99
C TYR A 7 -25.70 -29.84 14.06
N LEU A 8 -26.25 -28.63 14.00
CA LEU A 8 -25.48 -27.39 13.98
C LEU A 8 -24.84 -27.07 15.34
N LEU A 9 -25.58 -27.28 16.43
CA LEU A 9 -25.08 -27.09 17.80
C LEU A 9 -23.91 -28.01 18.18
N PRO A 10 -23.99 -29.35 17.99
CA PRO A 10 -22.86 -30.22 18.28
C PRO A 10 -21.68 -29.97 17.34
N ALA A 11 -21.91 -29.62 16.06
CA ALA A 11 -20.84 -29.23 15.15
C ALA A 11 -20.12 -27.95 15.62
N LEU A 12 -20.86 -26.94 16.09
CA LEU A 12 -20.30 -25.73 16.67
C LEU A 12 -19.53 -26.01 17.96
N ALA A 13 -20.02 -26.91 18.81
CA ALA A 13 -19.34 -27.32 20.02
C ALA A 13 -18.02 -28.04 19.73
N VAL A 14 -18.01 -28.96 18.76
CA VAL A 14 -16.78 -29.64 18.30
C VAL A 14 -15.81 -28.65 17.67
N PHE A 15 -16.29 -27.71 16.86
CA PHE A 15 -15.46 -26.67 16.26
C PHE A 15 -14.84 -25.73 17.32
N ALA A 16 -15.62 -25.31 18.31
CA ALA A 16 -15.14 -24.51 19.43
C ALA A 16 -14.11 -25.28 20.28
N LEU A 17 -14.31 -26.59 20.49
CA LEU A 17 -13.36 -27.45 21.18
C LEU A 17 -12.05 -27.60 20.39
N LEU A 18 -12.12 -27.80 19.08
CA LEU A 18 -10.93 -27.86 18.21
C LEU A 18 -10.16 -26.54 18.23
N LEU A 19 -10.85 -25.40 18.16
CA LEU A 19 -10.22 -24.09 18.31
C LEU A 19 -9.58 -23.91 19.68
N TYR A 20 -10.23 -24.36 20.75
CA TYR A 20 -9.67 -24.31 22.10
C TYR A 20 -8.38 -25.15 22.22
N VAL A 21 -8.38 -26.36 21.66
CA VAL A 21 -7.19 -27.23 21.61
C VAL A 21 -6.07 -26.57 20.79
N GLU A 22 -6.37 -26.01 19.62
CA GLU A 22 -5.36 -25.35 18.77
C GLU A 22 -4.77 -24.10 19.43
N ILE A 23 -5.56 -23.32 20.16
CA ILE A 23 -5.10 -22.12 20.88
C ILE A 23 -4.25 -22.47 22.10
N THR A 24 -4.58 -23.57 22.78
CA THR A 24 -3.87 -24.01 24.00
C THR A 24 -2.69 -24.94 23.70
N ALA A 25 -2.62 -25.51 22.50
CA ALA A 25 -1.50 -26.33 22.07
C ALA A 25 -0.20 -25.50 22.08
N PRO A 26 0.87 -25.99 22.74
CA PRO A 26 2.16 -25.32 22.68
C PRO A 26 2.63 -25.28 21.23
N ARG A 27 3.07 -24.11 20.78
CA ARG A 27 3.59 -23.96 19.42
C ARG A 27 4.77 -24.93 19.25
N PRO A 28 4.83 -25.68 18.13
CA PRO A 28 5.97 -26.55 17.87
C PRO A 28 7.24 -25.71 17.88
N VAL A 29 8.28 -26.22 18.54
CA VAL A 29 9.57 -25.56 18.59
C VAL A 29 10.15 -25.52 17.17
N ASP A 30 10.52 -24.33 16.70
CA ASP A 30 11.14 -24.13 15.40
C ASP A 30 12.63 -24.50 15.48
N TRP A 31 13.00 -25.63 14.89
CA TRP A 31 14.39 -26.11 14.83
C TRP A 31 15.08 -25.74 13.51
N THR A 32 14.58 -24.74 12.77
CA THR A 32 15.26 -24.31 11.54
C THR A 32 16.61 -23.66 11.85
N PRO A 33 17.71 -24.08 11.18
CA PRO A 33 19.02 -23.47 11.39
C PRO A 33 19.01 -22.00 10.95
N SER A 34 19.34 -21.09 11.87
CA SER A 34 19.42 -19.66 11.60
C SER A 34 20.83 -19.10 11.81
N PHE A 35 21.47 -19.46 12.94
CA PHE A 35 22.74 -18.92 13.42
C PHE A 35 22.77 -17.39 13.58
N SER A 36 21.64 -16.72 13.37
CA SER A 36 21.53 -15.27 13.54
C SER A 36 21.54 -14.89 15.01
N ARG A 37 22.17 -13.75 15.32
CA ARG A 37 22.09 -13.12 16.65
C ARG A 37 20.69 -12.68 17.03
N TYR A 38 19.78 -12.48 16.06
CA TYR A 38 18.42 -12.00 16.33
C TYR A 38 17.44 -13.11 16.71
N ASP A 39 17.79 -14.36 16.40
CA ASP A 39 16.88 -15.48 16.58
C ASP A 39 17.10 -16.19 17.93
N LYS A 40 16.04 -16.25 18.73
CA LYS A 40 16.00 -16.96 20.03
C LYS A 40 15.56 -18.43 19.92
N ILE A 41 15.37 -18.93 18.69
CA ILE A 41 15.09 -20.35 18.43
C ILE A 41 16.31 -21.20 18.80
N PRO A 42 16.17 -22.53 19.01
CA PRO A 42 17.26 -23.44 19.37
C PRO A 42 18.56 -23.26 18.58
N TYR A 43 18.47 -23.14 17.25
CA TYR A 43 19.61 -22.99 16.34
C TYR A 43 19.89 -21.54 15.91
N GLY A 44 19.47 -20.55 16.69
CA GLY A 44 19.99 -19.18 16.61
C GLY A 44 21.26 -19.04 17.46
N SER A 45 21.96 -17.90 17.35
CA SER A 45 23.19 -17.59 18.09
C SER A 45 23.05 -16.37 19.00
N TYR A 46 21.82 -16.04 19.42
CA TYR A 46 21.51 -14.96 20.36
C TYR A 46 22.35 -15.03 21.65
N VAL A 47 22.41 -16.21 22.29
CA VAL A 47 23.13 -16.41 23.56
C VAL A 47 24.62 -16.18 23.38
N LEU A 48 25.20 -16.75 22.31
CA LEU A 48 26.62 -16.55 22.01
C LEU A 48 26.93 -15.07 21.79
N TYR A 49 26.13 -14.40 20.96
CA TYR A 49 26.38 -12.99 20.64
C TYR A 49 26.36 -12.12 21.91
N ASP A 50 25.42 -12.36 22.83
CA ASP A 50 25.33 -11.68 24.12
C ASP A 50 26.61 -11.87 24.96
N LEU A 51 27.13 -13.10 24.98
CA LEU A 51 28.35 -13.47 25.71
C LEU A 51 29.65 -12.95 25.09
N LEU A 52 29.65 -12.43 23.86
CA LEU A 52 30.87 -11.89 23.24
C LEU A 52 31.45 -10.74 24.05
N SER A 53 30.60 -9.92 24.67
CA SER A 53 31.05 -8.81 25.53
C SER A 53 31.82 -9.30 26.77
N ASP A 54 31.44 -10.44 27.33
CA ASP A 54 32.11 -11.07 28.47
C ASP A 54 33.42 -11.76 28.04
N TYR A 55 33.44 -12.38 26.85
CA TYR A 55 34.61 -13.06 26.33
C TYR A 55 35.70 -12.11 25.80
N PHE A 56 35.30 -10.92 25.34
CA PHE A 56 36.18 -9.87 24.84
C PHE A 56 35.97 -8.56 25.63
N PRO A 57 36.31 -8.54 26.93
CA PRO A 57 36.00 -7.40 27.80
C PRO A 57 36.70 -6.13 27.33
N GLY A 58 35.94 -5.04 27.24
CA GLY A 58 36.43 -3.74 26.79
C GLY A 58 36.65 -3.60 25.28
N GLN A 59 36.27 -4.63 24.50
CA GLN A 59 36.33 -4.59 23.03
C GLN A 59 34.94 -4.30 22.44
N GLU A 60 34.91 -3.62 21.30
CA GLU A 60 33.66 -3.36 20.59
C GLU A 60 33.21 -4.61 19.82
N VAL A 61 31.91 -4.89 19.83
CA VAL A 61 31.28 -5.96 19.04
C VAL A 61 30.37 -5.34 17.98
N ILE A 62 30.78 -5.41 16.72
CA ILE A 62 30.12 -4.77 15.58
C ILE A 62 29.39 -5.84 14.76
N THR A 63 28.13 -5.60 14.41
CA THR A 63 27.36 -6.51 13.53
C THR A 63 27.48 -6.08 12.08
N CYS A 64 27.95 -6.99 11.22
CA CYS A 64 28.13 -6.77 9.79
C CYS A 64 26.95 -7.35 9.02
N GLY A 65 26.14 -6.48 8.41
CA GLY A 65 25.00 -6.85 7.54
C GLY A 65 25.28 -6.73 6.04
N ARG A 66 26.57 -6.69 5.65
CA ARG A 66 27.08 -6.44 4.29
C ARG A 66 28.10 -7.51 3.90
N THR A 67 28.49 -7.56 2.62
CA THR A 67 29.53 -8.53 2.17
C THR A 67 30.87 -8.28 2.87
N ILE A 68 31.78 -9.26 2.82
CA ILE A 68 33.17 -9.10 3.25
C ILE A 68 33.80 -7.91 2.52
N TYR A 69 33.62 -7.83 1.21
CA TYR A 69 34.15 -6.73 0.39
C TYR A 69 33.63 -5.37 0.85
N GLU A 70 32.32 -5.18 0.98
CA GLU A 70 31.72 -3.91 1.43
C GLU A 70 32.16 -3.55 2.84
N THR A 71 32.25 -4.53 3.73
CA THR A 71 32.63 -4.34 5.13
C THR A 71 34.10 -3.92 5.26
N VAL A 72 34.99 -4.51 4.45
CA VAL A 72 36.43 -4.22 4.45
C VAL A 72 36.75 -2.94 3.65
N PHE A 73 36.04 -2.67 2.56
CA PHE A 73 36.35 -1.58 1.61
C PHE A 73 35.68 -0.24 1.95
N GLU A 74 34.46 -0.22 2.51
CA GLU A 74 33.70 1.03 2.72
C GLU A 74 33.93 1.69 4.10
N GLY A 75 34.64 1.04 5.03
CA GLY A 75 34.88 1.54 6.39
C GLY A 75 36.36 1.77 6.71
N GLU A 76 36.63 2.58 7.74
CA GLU A 76 37.90 2.52 8.49
C GLU A 76 37.96 1.16 9.22
N PHE A 77 38.21 0.08 8.47
CA PHE A 77 38.15 -1.27 8.99
C PHE A 77 39.41 -1.55 9.83
N ASN A 78 39.22 -1.94 11.09
CA ASN A 78 40.33 -2.28 11.95
C ASN A 78 40.83 -3.69 11.59
N TYR A 79 41.98 -3.78 10.93
CA TYR A 79 42.60 -5.06 10.59
C TYR A 79 43.09 -5.84 11.82
N ASP A 80 43.32 -5.18 12.97
CA ASP A 80 43.64 -5.83 14.23
C ASP A 80 42.37 -6.23 15.00
N SER A 81 41.56 -7.08 14.37
CA SER A 81 40.27 -7.51 14.92
C SER A 81 39.93 -8.98 14.62
N ASN A 82 38.89 -9.46 15.28
CA ASN A 82 38.31 -10.77 15.07
C ASN A 82 37.10 -10.66 14.13
N TYR A 83 36.98 -11.56 13.14
CA TYR A 83 35.78 -11.66 12.30
C TYR A 83 35.18 -13.06 12.41
N ILE A 84 33.96 -13.16 12.95
CA ILE A 84 33.27 -14.42 13.25
C ILE A 84 32.13 -14.68 12.27
N PHE A 85 32.16 -15.86 11.65
CA PHE A 85 31.15 -16.39 10.74
C PHE A 85 30.63 -17.74 11.28
N ILE A 86 29.31 -17.88 11.38
CA ILE A 86 28.66 -19.12 11.85
C ILE A 86 27.50 -19.43 10.93
N ASN A 87 27.64 -20.45 10.09
CA ASN A 87 26.69 -20.78 9.02
C ASN A 87 26.49 -22.31 8.92
N SER A 88 25.48 -22.79 8.19
CA SER A 88 25.41 -24.23 7.85
C SER A 88 26.40 -24.58 6.74
N SER A 89 26.49 -23.73 5.71
CA SER A 89 27.48 -23.83 4.65
C SER A 89 28.22 -22.50 4.50
N PHE A 90 29.49 -22.57 4.10
CA PHE A 90 30.32 -21.41 3.81
C PHE A 90 30.94 -21.57 2.42
N ASN A 91 30.48 -20.71 1.51
CA ASN A 91 30.94 -20.62 0.14
C ASN A 91 30.94 -19.14 -0.26
N ILE A 92 32.12 -18.62 -0.56
CA ILE A 92 32.37 -17.23 -0.93
C ILE A 92 33.09 -17.21 -2.27
N ASP A 93 32.94 -16.15 -3.05
CA ASP A 93 33.57 -16.06 -4.37
C ASP A 93 35.07 -15.77 -4.30
N GLU A 94 35.73 -15.67 -5.46
CA GLU A 94 37.18 -15.44 -5.54
C GLU A 94 37.58 -14.07 -4.96
N LEU A 95 36.76 -13.04 -5.17
CA LEU A 95 37.03 -11.68 -4.69
C LEU A 95 36.91 -11.63 -3.16
N GLU A 96 35.82 -12.16 -2.62
CA GLU A 96 35.59 -12.26 -1.18
C GLU A 96 36.67 -13.10 -0.50
N THR A 97 37.12 -14.18 -1.16
CA THR A 97 38.24 -15.00 -0.66
C THR A 97 39.52 -14.19 -0.60
N ALA A 98 39.88 -13.48 -1.67
CA ALA A 98 41.09 -12.67 -1.71
C ALA A 98 41.08 -11.57 -0.62
N GLU A 99 39.94 -10.91 -0.40
CA GLU A 99 39.79 -9.91 0.65
C GLU A 99 39.90 -10.50 2.05
N LEU A 100 39.24 -11.64 2.30
CA LEU A 100 39.32 -12.32 3.60
C LEU A 100 40.75 -12.75 3.94
N LEU A 101 41.51 -13.22 2.94
CA LEU A 101 42.92 -13.58 3.11
C LEU A 101 43.81 -12.34 3.28
N THR A 102 43.51 -11.24 2.59
CA THR A 102 44.20 -9.95 2.76
C THR A 102 43.99 -9.41 4.18
N TYR A 103 42.75 -9.47 4.67
CA TYR A 103 42.40 -9.13 6.05
C TYR A 103 43.21 -9.95 7.07
N ALA A 104 43.27 -11.28 6.89
CA ALA A 104 44.07 -12.12 7.76
C ALA A 104 45.57 -11.79 7.66
N THR A 105 46.07 -11.50 6.45
CA THR A 105 47.47 -11.14 6.22
C THR A 105 47.86 -9.87 6.96
N ALA A 106 46.95 -8.89 7.03
CA ALA A 106 47.16 -7.60 7.69
C ALA A 106 47.14 -7.67 9.24
N GLY A 107 46.80 -8.81 9.84
CA GLY A 107 46.73 -8.97 11.30
C GLY A 107 45.39 -9.52 11.80
N GLY A 108 44.40 -9.62 10.92
CA GLY A 108 43.05 -10.05 11.27
C GLY A 108 42.95 -11.52 11.65
N HIS A 109 42.03 -11.82 12.57
CA HIS A 109 41.72 -13.18 12.99
C HIS A 109 40.33 -13.58 12.53
N VAL A 110 40.22 -14.59 11.69
CA VAL A 110 38.94 -15.01 11.11
C VAL A 110 38.51 -16.32 11.72
N LEU A 111 37.33 -16.40 12.35
CA LEU A 111 36.71 -17.64 12.78
C LEU A 111 35.53 -17.97 11.87
N ILE A 112 35.58 -19.12 11.20
CA ILE A 112 34.49 -19.64 10.37
C ILE A 112 34.04 -20.98 10.91
N ALA A 113 32.81 -21.05 11.40
CA ALA A 113 32.15 -22.28 11.78
C ALA A 113 31.07 -22.62 10.76
N ALA A 114 31.23 -23.74 10.04
CA ALA A 114 30.25 -24.22 9.07
C ALA A 114 30.31 -25.73 8.91
N GLU A 115 29.19 -26.41 8.66
CA GLU A 115 29.21 -27.85 8.41
C GLU A 115 29.94 -28.15 7.09
N GLN A 116 29.67 -27.35 6.07
CA GLN A 116 30.19 -27.52 4.73
C GLN A 116 31.00 -26.31 4.29
N PHE A 117 32.19 -26.56 3.77
CA PHE A 117 33.02 -25.56 3.11
C PHE A 117 33.18 -25.93 1.64
N SER A 118 33.04 -24.94 0.77
CA SER A 118 33.27 -25.11 -0.67
C SER A 118 33.76 -23.81 -1.32
N GLY A 119 34.22 -23.91 -2.56
CA GLY A 119 34.61 -22.77 -3.38
C GLY A 119 36.09 -22.37 -3.25
N PRO A 120 36.45 -21.19 -3.79
CA PRO A 120 37.83 -20.69 -3.87
C PRO A 120 38.60 -20.69 -2.54
N LEU A 121 37.92 -20.47 -1.42
CA LEU A 121 38.54 -20.52 -0.10
C LEU A 121 39.16 -21.89 0.21
N THR A 122 38.43 -22.98 -0.08
CA THR A 122 38.92 -24.35 0.19
C THR A 122 40.10 -24.73 -0.70
N ASP A 123 40.08 -24.24 -1.95
CA ASP A 123 41.14 -24.48 -2.93
C ASP A 123 42.41 -23.73 -2.55
N THR A 124 42.28 -22.45 -2.19
CA THR A 124 43.40 -21.58 -1.83
C THR A 124 44.07 -22.02 -0.52
N LEU A 125 43.28 -22.36 0.49
CA LEU A 125 43.78 -22.86 1.78
C LEU A 125 44.07 -24.38 1.78
N ARG A 126 43.82 -25.07 0.67
CA ARG A 126 44.13 -26.49 0.42
C ARG A 126 43.54 -27.44 1.47
N PHE A 127 42.31 -27.22 1.88
CA PHE A 127 41.59 -28.13 2.78
C PHE A 127 40.34 -28.71 2.13
N ALA A 128 39.85 -29.82 2.67
CA ALA A 128 38.60 -30.44 2.25
C ALA A 128 37.88 -31.05 3.45
N THR A 129 36.57 -30.82 3.53
CA THR A 129 35.70 -31.41 4.55
C THR A 129 34.96 -32.62 4.01
N ARG A 130 34.67 -33.59 4.87
CA ARG A 130 33.81 -34.74 4.54
C ARG A 130 32.79 -34.96 5.63
N PHE A 131 31.64 -35.50 5.22
CA PHE A 131 30.65 -36.08 6.11
C PHE A 131 30.88 -37.60 6.20
N PRO A 132 30.90 -38.19 7.40
CA PRO A 132 30.92 -39.64 7.52
C PRO A 132 29.60 -40.21 7.00
N PHE A 133 29.66 -41.09 5.99
CA PHE A 133 28.49 -41.74 5.38
C PHE A 133 27.62 -42.55 6.36
N ARG A 134 28.12 -42.83 7.57
CA ARG A 134 27.41 -43.58 8.62
C ARG A 134 27.68 -42.93 9.96
N LEU A 135 26.65 -42.31 10.55
CA LEU A 135 26.68 -41.86 11.93
C LEU A 135 26.35 -43.06 12.84
N PRO A 136 27.22 -43.47 13.78
CA PRO A 136 26.93 -44.57 14.69
C PRO A 136 25.81 -44.23 15.71
N ASN A 137 25.63 -42.94 16.02
CA ASN A 137 24.70 -42.42 17.02
C ASN A 137 24.11 -41.08 16.56
N ASP A 138 22.95 -40.71 17.11
CA ASP A 138 22.28 -39.41 16.92
C ASP A 138 22.97 -38.23 17.66
N SER A 139 24.18 -38.46 18.18
CA SER A 139 24.95 -37.49 18.94
C SER A 139 26.39 -37.41 18.49
N VAL A 140 26.92 -36.19 18.40
CA VAL A 140 28.31 -35.91 18.07
C VAL A 140 29.05 -35.55 19.35
N SER A 141 30.21 -36.17 19.56
CA SER A 141 31.06 -35.90 20.73
C SER A 141 32.37 -35.30 20.29
N ILE A 142 32.75 -34.16 20.86
CA ILE A 142 33.94 -33.39 20.46
C ILE A 142 34.72 -32.92 21.68
N ASN A 143 35.99 -32.60 21.48
CA ASN A 143 36.83 -32.01 22.51
C ASN A 143 37.95 -31.18 21.89
N LEU A 144 38.58 -30.32 22.70
CA LEU A 144 39.74 -29.54 22.29
C LEU A 144 41.02 -30.39 22.39
N SER A 145 41.98 -30.08 21.53
CA SER A 145 43.26 -30.80 21.44
C SER A 145 44.32 -30.23 22.38
N ASN A 146 44.23 -28.95 22.75
CA ASN A 146 45.13 -28.32 23.71
C ASN A 146 44.89 -28.90 25.12
N PRO A 147 45.88 -29.52 25.78
CA PRO A 147 45.72 -30.11 27.11
C PRO A 147 45.19 -29.13 28.18
N ALA A 148 45.53 -27.84 28.08
CA ALA A 148 45.07 -26.83 29.04
C ALA A 148 43.58 -26.47 28.88
N LEU A 149 42.99 -26.73 27.70
CA LEU A 149 41.60 -26.42 27.38
C LEU A 149 40.73 -27.67 27.28
N ARG A 150 41.36 -28.83 27.04
CA ARG A 150 40.68 -30.12 26.95
C ARG A 150 39.95 -30.44 28.25
N ARG A 151 38.72 -30.93 28.13
CA ARG A 151 37.95 -31.47 29.26
C ARG A 151 38.19 -32.98 29.40
N ASP A 152 38.13 -33.50 30.61
CA ASP A 152 38.27 -34.95 30.86
C ASP A 152 37.19 -35.76 30.14
N SER A 153 35.95 -35.27 30.15
CA SER A 153 34.83 -35.80 29.35
C SER A 153 34.61 -34.99 28.08
N SER A 154 34.26 -35.68 26.98
CA SER A 154 33.91 -35.02 25.72
C SER A 154 32.61 -34.22 25.84
N TYR A 155 32.52 -33.11 25.10
CA TYR A 155 31.29 -32.35 24.95
C TYR A 155 30.37 -33.08 23.98
N VAL A 156 29.12 -33.29 24.39
CA VAL A 156 28.14 -34.07 23.63
C VAL A 156 27.08 -33.12 23.08
N TYR A 157 26.86 -33.20 21.79
CA TYR A 157 25.86 -32.44 21.05
C TYR A 157 24.82 -33.41 20.49
N ARG A 158 23.53 -33.12 20.72
CA ARG A 158 22.39 -33.93 20.27
C ARG A 158 21.53 -33.12 19.31
N ASN A 159 20.72 -33.81 18.51
CA ASN A 159 19.79 -33.26 17.52
C ASN A 159 20.50 -32.47 16.40
N GLY A 160 20.35 -32.93 15.16
CA GLY A 160 20.75 -32.17 13.96
C GLY A 160 22.23 -31.84 13.80
N THR A 161 23.07 -32.11 14.80
CA THR A 161 24.51 -31.86 14.74
C THR A 161 25.15 -32.96 13.91
N THR A 162 25.77 -32.56 12.81
CA THR A 162 26.47 -33.46 11.89
C THR A 162 27.95 -33.57 12.27
N ASP A 163 28.54 -34.74 12.05
CA ASP A 163 29.94 -35.02 12.40
C ASP A 163 30.88 -34.72 11.22
N TYR A 164 30.74 -33.56 10.57
CA TYR A 164 31.68 -33.15 9.52
C TYR A 164 33.08 -33.00 10.11
N PHE A 165 34.09 -33.36 9.32
CA PHE A 165 35.49 -33.26 9.72
C PHE A 165 36.37 -32.86 8.55
N PHE A 166 37.56 -32.34 8.85
CA PHE A 166 38.58 -32.02 7.87
C PHE A 166 39.29 -33.31 7.43
N ALA A 167 39.01 -33.75 6.20
CA ALA A 167 39.57 -34.95 5.61
C ALA A 167 40.96 -34.73 5.00
N ARG A 168 41.24 -33.50 4.53
CA ARG A 168 42.53 -33.08 4.00
C ARG A 168 42.80 -31.64 4.41
N PHE A 169 44.04 -31.33 4.78
CA PHE A 169 44.54 -29.98 5.02
C PHE A 169 46.07 -30.01 5.03
N ASP A 170 46.72 -28.87 4.86
CA ASP A 170 48.17 -28.74 4.93
C ASP A 170 48.66 -28.81 6.38
N THR A 171 49.26 -29.93 6.78
CA THR A 171 49.75 -30.15 8.15
C THR A 171 50.93 -29.28 8.54
N ALA A 172 51.66 -28.70 7.59
CA ALA A 172 52.82 -27.84 7.88
C ALA A 172 52.41 -26.44 8.37
N ARG A 173 51.20 -25.99 8.00
CA ARG A 173 50.69 -24.64 8.32
C ARG A 173 49.47 -24.66 9.25
N THR A 174 48.99 -25.85 9.58
CA THR A 174 47.73 -26.04 10.31
C THR A 174 47.97 -26.69 11.66
N VAL A 175 47.39 -26.10 12.70
CA VAL A 175 47.31 -26.67 14.04
C VAL A 175 45.89 -27.18 14.28
N VAL A 176 45.75 -28.44 14.70
CA VAL A 176 44.45 -29.01 15.06
C VAL A 176 44.08 -28.55 16.47
N LEU A 177 42.98 -27.80 16.58
CA LEU A 177 42.47 -27.26 17.84
C LEU A 177 41.40 -28.15 18.49
N GLY A 178 40.71 -28.98 17.71
CA GLY A 178 39.63 -29.84 18.18
C GLY A 178 39.48 -31.11 17.36
N ARG A 179 38.98 -32.15 18.03
CA ARG A 179 38.71 -33.46 17.43
C ARG A 179 37.38 -34.03 17.89
N ASN A 180 36.78 -34.86 17.06
CA ASN A 180 35.63 -35.68 17.44
C ASN A 180 36.06 -36.97 18.16
N SER A 181 35.09 -37.79 18.59
CA SER A 181 35.32 -39.08 19.26
C SER A 181 36.05 -40.11 18.40
N LEU A 182 35.99 -39.99 17.07
CA LEU A 182 36.73 -40.81 16.11
C LEU A 182 38.18 -40.32 15.89
N GLY A 183 38.56 -39.22 16.55
CA GLY A 183 39.89 -38.62 16.42
C GLY A 183 40.06 -37.75 15.17
N HIS A 184 39.03 -37.55 14.36
CA HIS A 184 39.07 -36.67 13.19
C HIS A 184 39.08 -35.20 13.62
N ALA A 185 39.83 -34.37 12.89
CA ALA A 185 39.91 -32.95 13.16
C ALA A 185 38.60 -32.25 12.77
N ASN A 186 38.04 -31.46 13.68
CA ASN A 186 36.82 -30.69 13.45
C ASN A 186 36.98 -29.19 13.76
N PHE A 187 38.13 -28.80 14.32
CA PHE A 187 38.49 -27.41 14.52
C PHE A 187 39.99 -27.24 14.27
N ILE A 188 40.36 -26.37 13.35
CA ILE A 188 41.74 -26.16 12.92
C ILE A 188 42.07 -24.66 12.88
N ARG A 189 43.35 -24.33 13.06
CA ARG A 189 43.91 -22.99 12.91
C ARG A 189 44.99 -23.01 11.84
N LEU A 190 44.89 -22.12 10.88
CA LEU A 190 45.88 -21.88 9.84
C LEU A 190 46.51 -20.51 10.09
N ALA A 191 47.84 -20.46 10.20
CA ALA A 191 48.55 -19.18 10.24
C ALA A 191 48.52 -18.54 8.83
N HIS A 192 48.22 -17.25 8.74
CA HIS A 192 48.15 -16.53 7.48
C HIS A 192 48.61 -15.09 7.66
N GLY A 193 49.79 -14.74 7.13
CA GLY A 193 50.46 -13.47 7.38
C GLY A 193 50.64 -13.20 8.88
N SER A 194 50.26 -12.00 9.32
CA SER A 194 50.32 -11.60 10.75
C SER A 194 49.14 -12.12 11.58
N GLY A 195 48.06 -12.57 10.93
CA GLY A 195 46.84 -13.06 11.56
C GLY A 195 46.69 -14.58 11.51
N ALA A 196 45.44 -15.05 11.64
CA ALA A 196 45.13 -16.48 11.56
C ALA A 196 43.69 -16.75 11.15
N ILE A 197 43.47 -17.88 10.49
CA ILE A 197 42.15 -18.37 10.09
C ILE A 197 41.82 -19.63 10.89
N TYR A 198 40.70 -19.59 11.61
CA TYR A 198 40.18 -20.64 12.46
C TYR A 198 38.96 -21.24 11.76
N LEU A 199 39.00 -22.54 11.45
CA LEU A 199 37.93 -23.21 10.72
C LEU A 199 37.35 -24.34 11.57
N SER A 200 36.05 -24.30 11.82
CA SER A 200 35.31 -25.28 12.60
C SER A 200 34.22 -25.94 11.76
N THR A 201 34.11 -27.27 11.82
CA THR A 201 33.05 -28.03 11.14
C THR A 201 31.78 -28.21 11.97
N VAL A 202 31.71 -27.59 13.16
CA VAL A 202 30.65 -27.79 14.15
C VAL A 202 29.93 -26.48 14.50
N PRO A 203 29.23 -25.83 13.54
CA PRO A 203 28.56 -24.55 13.79
C PRO A 203 27.46 -24.65 14.85
N TYR A 204 26.82 -25.81 14.99
CA TYR A 204 25.80 -26.02 16.02
C TYR A 204 26.33 -25.89 17.45
N ALA A 205 27.62 -26.06 17.69
CA ALA A 205 28.21 -25.80 19.00
C ALA A 205 28.04 -24.34 19.45
N PHE A 206 27.83 -23.43 18.50
CA PHE A 206 27.69 -21.99 18.69
C PHE A 206 26.22 -21.51 18.71
N THR A 207 25.27 -22.43 18.92
CA THR A 207 23.82 -22.13 18.94
C THR A 207 23.23 -22.11 20.35
N ASN A 208 22.10 -21.43 20.52
CA ASN A 208 21.42 -21.21 21.80
C ASN A 208 21.16 -22.51 22.58
N TYR A 209 20.56 -23.50 21.92
CA TYR A 209 20.23 -24.77 22.56
C TYR A 209 21.49 -25.49 23.03
N ASN A 210 22.50 -25.56 22.17
CA ASN A 210 23.73 -26.28 22.47
C ASN A 210 24.61 -25.54 23.48
N ALA A 211 24.61 -24.21 23.51
CA ALA A 211 25.30 -23.44 24.54
C ALA A 211 24.76 -23.76 25.94
N LEU A 212 23.44 -23.90 26.07
CA LEU A 212 22.76 -24.19 27.34
C LEU A 212 22.75 -25.68 27.70
N TYR A 213 23.15 -26.56 26.78
CA TYR A 213 23.07 -28.01 26.95
C TYR A 213 24.27 -28.56 27.72
N HIS A 214 24.04 -29.27 28.84
CA HIS A 214 25.02 -30.07 29.59
C HIS A 214 26.44 -29.46 29.78
N GLY A 215 26.53 -28.17 30.03
CA GLY A 215 27.81 -27.48 30.29
C GLY A 215 28.66 -27.25 29.03
N ASN A 216 28.09 -27.35 27.83
CA ASN A 216 28.76 -27.05 26.57
C ASN A 216 29.12 -25.57 26.41
N ILE A 217 28.59 -24.67 27.25
CA ILE A 217 29.06 -23.28 27.34
C ILE A 217 30.57 -23.19 27.63
N ASP A 218 31.12 -24.18 28.35
CA ASP A 218 32.57 -24.29 28.60
C ASP A 218 33.34 -24.51 27.29
N TYR A 219 32.85 -25.37 26.38
CA TYR A 219 33.45 -25.54 25.05
C TYR A 219 33.43 -24.23 24.27
N LEU A 220 32.32 -23.51 24.30
CA LEU A 220 32.15 -22.22 23.63
C LEU A 220 33.20 -21.20 24.09
N SER A 221 33.33 -21.02 25.41
CA SER A 221 34.32 -20.11 26.00
C SER A 221 35.76 -20.48 25.63
N LYS A 222 36.09 -21.78 25.64
CA LYS A 222 37.42 -22.30 25.31
C LYS A 222 37.72 -22.29 23.81
N ALA A 223 36.71 -22.41 22.96
CA ALA A 223 36.87 -22.30 21.51
C ALA A 223 37.14 -20.85 21.11
N LEU A 224 36.47 -19.89 21.76
CA LEU A 224 36.69 -18.46 21.52
C LEU A 224 37.98 -17.94 22.15
N SER A 225 38.49 -18.56 23.22
CA SER A 225 39.75 -18.14 23.86
C SER A 225 40.99 -18.33 22.98
N TYR A 226 40.88 -19.05 21.86
CA TYR A 226 41.93 -19.08 20.85
C TYR A 226 42.05 -17.77 20.06
N LEU A 227 41.00 -16.95 20.01
CA LEU A 227 41.03 -15.63 19.40
C LEU A 227 41.69 -14.61 20.34
N PRO A 228 42.46 -13.65 19.82
CA PRO A 228 43.01 -12.58 20.65
C PRO A 228 41.93 -11.64 21.19
N ARG A 229 42.26 -10.93 22.26
CA ARG A 229 41.39 -9.90 22.85
C ARG A 229 41.44 -8.62 22.02
N GLN A 230 40.68 -8.61 20.93
CA GLN A 230 40.55 -7.52 19.96
C GLN A 230 39.06 -7.25 19.65
N PRO A 231 38.71 -6.15 18.97
CA PRO A 231 37.34 -5.89 18.50
C PRO A 231 36.79 -7.06 17.69
N VAL A 232 35.47 -7.26 17.73
CA VAL A 232 34.82 -8.40 17.09
C VAL A 232 33.81 -7.93 16.07
N TYR A 233 34.04 -8.27 14.82
CA TYR A 233 33.05 -8.22 13.74
C TYR A 233 32.26 -9.53 13.71
N TRP A 234 30.95 -9.43 13.82
CA TRP A 234 30.03 -10.56 13.75
C TRP A 234 29.25 -10.53 12.44
N ASP A 235 29.36 -11.58 11.64
CA ASP A 235 28.64 -11.71 10.38
C ASP A 235 27.15 -12.03 10.56
N GLU A 236 26.29 -11.23 9.92
CA GLU A 236 24.87 -11.52 9.69
C GLU A 236 24.50 -11.62 8.20
N TYR A 237 25.44 -11.38 7.28
CA TYR A 237 25.17 -11.32 5.85
C TYR A 237 25.08 -12.70 5.19
N TYR A 238 25.99 -13.61 5.53
CA TYR A 238 26.10 -14.94 4.90
C TYR A 238 25.19 -16.00 5.55
N LYS A 239 24.32 -15.59 6.47
CA LYS A 239 23.37 -16.48 7.16
C LYS A 239 22.33 -17.03 6.18
N VAL A 240 21.95 -18.30 6.36
CA VAL A 240 20.96 -19.01 5.51
C VAL A 240 19.65 -18.23 5.39
N ARG A 241 19.25 -17.59 6.49
CA ARG A 241 18.09 -16.69 6.54
C ARG A 241 18.57 -15.25 6.46
N ARG A 242 19.08 -14.85 5.29
CA ARG A 242 19.34 -13.44 4.97
C ARG A 242 18.16 -12.60 5.45
N GLN A 243 18.41 -11.68 6.38
CA GLN A 243 17.53 -10.53 6.59
C GLN A 243 17.71 -9.50 5.46
N SER A 244 18.21 -9.89 4.29
CA SER A 244 18.40 -8.99 3.15
C SER A 244 17.04 -8.51 2.62
N ALA A 245 16.90 -7.19 2.64
CA ALA A 245 15.77 -6.40 2.15
C ALA A 245 14.41 -7.04 2.45
N SER A 246 13.97 -6.90 3.70
CA SER A 246 12.55 -7.06 4.03
C SER A 246 11.74 -6.05 3.23
N THR A 247 11.23 -6.44 2.05
CA THR A 247 10.10 -5.71 1.49
C THR A 247 9.01 -5.75 2.56
N PRO A 248 8.30 -4.63 2.83
CA PRO A 248 7.28 -4.59 3.87
C PRO A 248 6.26 -5.74 3.73
N LEU A 249 5.95 -6.13 2.49
CA LEU A 249 5.09 -7.27 2.18
C LEU A 249 5.67 -8.61 2.65
N ARG A 250 6.97 -8.86 2.43
CA ARG A 250 7.61 -10.10 2.88
C ARG A 250 7.60 -10.23 4.40
N PHE A 251 7.78 -9.11 5.12
CA PHE A 251 7.64 -9.08 6.57
C PHE A 251 6.21 -9.47 7.02
N ILE A 252 5.19 -8.87 6.40
CA ILE A 252 3.77 -9.16 6.67
C ILE A 252 3.48 -10.65 6.42
N LEU A 253 3.97 -11.22 5.30
CA LEU A 253 3.69 -12.60 4.93
C LEU A 253 4.50 -13.64 5.73
N ASN A 254 5.61 -13.27 6.37
CA ASN A 254 6.44 -14.18 7.16
C ASN A 254 5.89 -14.40 8.57
N ARG A 255 5.06 -13.47 9.09
CA ARG A 255 4.42 -13.61 10.40
C ARG A 255 3.02 -14.23 10.23
N PRO A 256 2.71 -15.40 10.83
CA PRO A 256 1.44 -16.10 10.60
C PRO A 256 0.20 -15.23 10.81
N ALA A 257 0.17 -14.42 11.88
CA ALA A 257 -0.96 -13.53 12.17
C ALA A 257 -1.14 -12.43 11.11
N LEU A 258 -0.05 -11.77 10.70
CA LEU A 258 -0.08 -10.72 9.69
C LEU A 258 -0.40 -11.28 8.29
N LYS A 259 0.08 -12.48 7.98
CA LYS A 259 -0.24 -13.20 6.74
C LYS A 259 -1.74 -13.44 6.62
N TRP A 260 -2.39 -13.95 7.67
CA TRP A 260 -3.84 -14.16 7.66
C TRP A 260 -4.62 -12.85 7.65
N ALA A 261 -4.19 -11.82 8.38
CA ALA A 261 -4.81 -10.50 8.33
C ALA A 261 -4.77 -9.91 6.91
N TYR A 262 -3.64 -10.04 6.21
CA TYR A 262 -3.48 -9.60 4.83
C TYR A 262 -4.42 -10.35 3.88
N TYR A 263 -4.47 -11.68 3.94
CA TYR A 263 -5.35 -12.48 3.09
C TYR A 263 -6.83 -12.24 3.39
N LEU A 264 -7.22 -12.09 4.65
CA LEU A 264 -8.59 -11.76 5.04
C LEU A 264 -9.00 -10.39 4.51
N THR A 265 -8.10 -9.40 4.56
CA THR A 265 -8.35 -8.07 4.00
C THR A 265 -8.55 -8.15 2.49
N LEU A 266 -7.68 -8.87 1.78
CA LEU A 266 -7.78 -9.04 0.33
C LEU A 266 -9.07 -9.76 -0.08
N ALA A 267 -9.41 -10.84 0.63
CA ALA A 267 -10.65 -11.58 0.43
C ALA A 267 -11.88 -10.71 0.75
N GLY A 268 -11.82 -9.89 1.80
CA GLY A 268 -12.87 -8.95 2.17
C GLY A 268 -13.11 -7.89 1.11
N VAL A 269 -12.04 -7.30 0.55
CA VAL A 269 -12.12 -6.34 -0.56
C VAL A 269 -12.71 -7.01 -1.81
N LEU A 270 -12.26 -8.21 -2.14
CA LEU A 270 -12.80 -8.98 -3.28
C LEU A 270 -14.31 -9.22 -3.10
N LEU A 271 -14.73 -9.69 -1.92
CA LEU A 271 -16.14 -9.90 -1.60
C LEU A 271 -16.93 -8.58 -1.68
N PHE A 272 -16.39 -7.50 -1.12
CA PHE A 272 -17.00 -6.17 -1.19
C PHE A 272 -17.24 -5.76 -2.65
N ILE A 273 -16.25 -5.91 -3.54
CA ILE A 273 -16.39 -5.60 -4.97
C ILE A 273 -17.47 -6.47 -5.62
N ILE A 274 -17.54 -7.77 -5.30
CA ILE A 274 -18.55 -8.68 -5.85
C ILE A 274 -19.97 -8.27 -5.43
N PHE A 275 -20.16 -7.87 -4.17
CA PHE A 275 -21.47 -7.51 -3.63
C PHE A 275 -21.89 -6.07 -3.96
N GLU A 276 -21.01 -5.08 -3.80
CA GLU A 276 -21.30 -3.66 -4.09
C GLU A 276 -21.14 -3.30 -5.57
N GLY A 277 -20.44 -4.12 -6.35
CA GLY A 277 -20.38 -3.99 -7.80
C GLY A 277 -21.71 -4.32 -8.49
N LYS A 278 -22.67 -4.95 -7.79
CA LYS A 278 -24.04 -5.12 -8.31
C LYS A 278 -24.76 -3.77 -8.31
N ARG A 279 -25.00 -3.27 -9.53
CA ARG A 279 -25.64 -1.99 -9.90
C ARG A 279 -26.62 -1.44 -8.84
N ARG A 280 -26.30 -0.27 -8.28
CA ARG A 280 -27.27 0.65 -7.66
C ARG A 280 -28.01 1.41 -8.79
N GLN A 281 -29.33 1.57 -8.69
CA GLN A 281 -30.16 2.16 -9.76
C GLN A 281 -29.69 3.59 -10.15
N ARG A 282 -29.85 3.96 -11.43
CA ARG A 282 -29.56 5.32 -11.91
C ARG A 282 -30.54 6.33 -11.30
N ILE A 283 -30.05 7.54 -11.01
CA ILE A 283 -30.86 8.69 -10.57
C ILE A 283 -31.90 9.00 -11.66
N ILE A 284 -33.18 9.10 -11.28
CA ILE A 284 -34.26 9.48 -12.20
C ILE A 284 -34.18 10.99 -12.45
N PRO A 285 -34.07 11.46 -13.71
CA PRO A 285 -34.02 12.88 -14.02
C PRO A 285 -35.39 13.54 -13.81
N VAL A 286 -35.40 14.78 -13.29
CA VAL A 286 -36.61 15.58 -13.11
C VAL A 286 -36.97 16.28 -14.42
N VAL A 287 -38.15 16.02 -14.98
CA VAL A 287 -38.65 16.66 -16.20
C VAL A 287 -39.44 17.93 -15.83
N PRO A 288 -39.02 19.15 -16.24
CA PRO A 288 -39.75 20.38 -15.93
C PRO A 288 -41.04 20.51 -16.77
N PRO A 289 -42.10 21.18 -16.26
CA PRO A 289 -43.34 21.40 -16.99
C PRO A 289 -43.16 22.40 -18.17
N LEU A 290 -44.05 22.30 -19.17
CA LEU A 290 -44.06 23.16 -20.35
C LEU A 290 -44.49 24.60 -20.01
N SER A 291 -43.78 25.60 -20.54
CA SER A 291 -44.14 27.03 -20.41
C SER A 291 -45.20 27.47 -21.43
N ASN A 292 -46.08 28.40 -21.05
CA ASN A 292 -47.12 28.94 -21.95
C ASN A 292 -46.52 29.94 -22.97
N THR A 293 -46.17 29.43 -24.14
CA THR A 293 -45.48 30.17 -25.22
C THR A 293 -46.33 31.28 -25.83
N THR A 294 -47.67 31.15 -25.82
CA THR A 294 -48.59 32.17 -26.34
C THR A 294 -48.48 33.48 -25.57
N VAL A 295 -48.42 33.40 -24.23
CA VAL A 295 -48.29 34.58 -23.37
C VAL A 295 -46.94 35.28 -23.60
N GLN A 296 -45.86 34.50 -23.73
CA GLN A 296 -44.53 35.05 -24.02
C GLN A 296 -44.48 35.75 -25.39
N PHE A 297 -45.13 35.19 -26.41
CA PHE A 297 -45.21 35.83 -27.73
C PHE A 297 -45.93 37.18 -27.67
N VAL A 298 -47.10 37.24 -27.03
CA VAL A 298 -47.88 38.48 -26.87
C VAL A 298 -47.08 39.55 -26.11
N GLN A 299 -46.41 39.17 -25.02
CA GLN A 299 -45.54 40.07 -24.26
C GLN A 299 -44.38 40.61 -25.11
N THR A 300 -43.79 39.76 -25.95
CA THR A 300 -42.67 40.14 -26.81
C THR A 300 -43.09 41.13 -27.89
N VAL A 301 -44.21 40.86 -28.57
CA VAL A 301 -44.77 41.78 -29.57
C VAL A 301 -45.17 43.10 -28.92
N GLY A 302 -45.87 43.05 -27.77
CA GLY A 302 -46.26 44.26 -27.03
C GLY A 302 -45.06 45.10 -26.60
N ARG A 303 -43.98 44.47 -26.14
CA ARG A 303 -42.74 45.15 -25.76
C ARG A 303 -42.05 45.81 -26.95
N LEU A 304 -42.08 45.20 -28.13
CA LEU A 304 -41.49 45.76 -29.34
C LEU A 304 -42.22 47.06 -29.75
N TYR A 305 -43.56 47.07 -29.69
CA TYR A 305 -44.34 48.30 -29.94
C TYR A 305 -44.11 49.36 -28.86
N TYR A 306 -43.99 48.97 -27.59
CA TYR A 306 -43.70 49.90 -26.50
C TYR A 306 -42.31 50.55 -26.64
N LEU A 307 -41.28 49.78 -26.99
CA LEU A 307 -39.91 50.26 -27.13
C LEU A 307 -39.69 51.12 -28.39
N ASN A 308 -40.33 50.78 -29.50
CA ASN A 308 -40.15 51.52 -30.76
C ASN A 308 -40.79 52.92 -30.73
N GLY A 309 -41.73 53.20 -29.83
CA GLY A 309 -42.33 54.53 -29.66
C GLY A 309 -43.15 55.04 -30.85
N ASP A 310 -43.43 54.21 -31.86
CA ASP A 310 -44.23 54.57 -33.03
C ASP A 310 -45.73 54.56 -32.69
N HIS A 311 -46.14 55.57 -31.93
CA HIS A 311 -47.51 55.74 -31.44
C HIS A 311 -48.50 55.95 -32.58
N LYS A 312 -48.06 56.61 -33.66
CA LYS A 312 -48.88 56.87 -34.83
C LYS A 312 -49.25 55.58 -35.54
N ASN A 313 -48.28 54.71 -35.84
CA ASN A 313 -48.54 53.43 -36.50
C ASN A 313 -49.47 52.55 -35.66
N LEU A 314 -49.28 52.52 -34.35
CA LEU A 314 -50.15 51.77 -33.45
C LEU A 314 -51.57 52.35 -33.41
N ALA A 315 -51.73 53.67 -33.38
CA ALA A 315 -53.04 54.32 -33.44
C ALA A 315 -53.77 54.04 -34.76
N GLU A 316 -53.08 54.08 -35.89
CA GLU A 316 -53.69 53.79 -37.20
C GLU A 316 -54.16 52.33 -37.29
N LYS A 317 -53.38 51.39 -36.78
CA LYS A 317 -53.79 49.98 -36.68
C LYS A 317 -55.01 49.82 -35.77
N LYS A 318 -55.05 50.48 -34.61
CA LYS A 318 -56.20 50.49 -33.70
C LYS A 318 -57.45 51.09 -34.37
N ILE A 319 -57.30 52.21 -35.09
CA ILE A 319 -58.40 52.84 -35.85
C ILE A 319 -58.90 51.89 -36.94
N SER A 320 -58.00 51.28 -37.72
CA SER A 320 -58.36 50.34 -38.78
C SER A 320 -59.18 49.17 -38.22
N HIS A 321 -58.70 48.57 -37.12
CA HIS A 321 -59.40 47.50 -36.43
C HIS A 321 -60.75 47.95 -35.86
N PHE A 322 -60.83 49.15 -35.30
CA PHE A 322 -62.08 49.71 -34.81
C PHE A 322 -63.10 49.93 -35.93
N LEU A 323 -62.68 50.53 -37.06
CA LEU A 323 -63.55 50.72 -38.22
C LEU A 323 -63.97 49.39 -38.84
N GLU A 324 -63.12 48.37 -38.78
CA GLU A 324 -63.45 47.01 -39.18
C GLU A 324 -64.49 46.38 -38.27
N HIS A 325 -64.35 46.54 -36.95
CA HIS A 325 -65.36 46.12 -36.00
C HIS A 325 -66.71 46.78 -36.29
N LEU A 326 -66.74 48.10 -36.58
CA LEU A 326 -67.98 48.79 -36.96
C LEU A 326 -68.60 48.24 -38.26
N ARG A 327 -67.77 47.86 -39.24
CA ARG A 327 -68.23 47.22 -40.48
C ARG A 327 -68.80 45.83 -40.22
N ASN A 328 -68.12 45.02 -39.42
CA ASN A 328 -68.46 43.61 -39.24
C ASN A 328 -69.62 43.40 -38.25
N TYR A 329 -69.67 44.20 -37.19
CA TYR A 329 -70.65 44.05 -36.11
C TYR A 329 -71.90 44.90 -36.34
N TYR A 330 -71.73 46.16 -36.75
CA TYR A 330 -72.86 47.08 -36.99
C TYR A 330 -73.27 47.20 -38.46
N TYR A 331 -72.57 46.52 -39.38
CA TYR A 331 -72.83 46.57 -40.83
C TYR A 331 -72.84 47.99 -41.40
N LEU A 332 -71.95 48.85 -40.88
CA LEU A 332 -71.85 50.25 -41.29
C LEU A 332 -70.72 50.47 -42.30
N LYS A 333 -70.98 51.23 -43.36
CA LYS A 333 -69.94 51.62 -44.31
C LYS A 333 -69.10 52.77 -43.74
N THR A 334 -67.83 52.51 -43.49
CA THR A 334 -66.91 53.47 -42.85
C THR A 334 -65.99 54.20 -43.83
N ASP A 335 -66.29 54.12 -45.14
CA ASP A 335 -65.48 54.71 -46.22
C ASP A 335 -65.48 56.25 -46.19
N THR A 336 -66.59 56.85 -45.73
CA THR A 336 -66.71 58.30 -45.53
C THR A 336 -67.19 58.61 -44.12
N LEU A 337 -66.36 59.30 -43.34
CA LEU A 337 -66.65 59.70 -41.97
C LEU A 337 -67.58 60.93 -41.93
N SER A 338 -68.82 60.73 -42.37
CA SER A 338 -69.85 61.78 -42.48
C SER A 338 -70.71 61.90 -41.21
N GLU A 339 -71.40 63.04 -41.04
CA GLU A 339 -72.33 63.26 -39.93
C GLU A 339 -73.50 62.27 -39.91
N ALA A 340 -73.86 61.71 -41.08
CA ALA A 340 -74.85 60.65 -41.20
C ALA A 340 -74.35 59.32 -40.60
N LEU A 341 -73.06 59.00 -40.78
CA LEU A 341 -72.47 57.79 -40.21
C LEU A 341 -72.46 57.84 -38.69
N TYR A 342 -72.13 58.99 -38.09
CA TYR A 342 -72.12 59.13 -36.63
C TYR A 342 -73.52 58.97 -36.02
N GLN A 343 -74.57 59.31 -36.78
CA GLN A 343 -75.96 59.12 -36.35
C GLN A 343 -76.30 57.65 -36.30
N GLN A 344 -75.94 56.93 -37.36
CA GLN A 344 -76.13 55.48 -37.45
C GLN A 344 -75.33 54.74 -36.39
N ILE A 345 -74.11 55.19 -36.07
CA ILE A 345 -73.31 54.61 -34.99
C ILE A 345 -74.02 54.83 -33.64
N ALA A 346 -74.46 56.04 -33.33
CA ALA A 346 -75.16 56.33 -32.08
C ALA A 346 -76.45 55.50 -31.94
N GLU A 347 -77.25 55.41 -33.00
CA GLU A 347 -78.50 54.63 -33.01
C GLU A 347 -78.26 53.12 -32.87
N LYS A 348 -77.22 52.57 -33.52
CA LYS A 348 -76.95 51.12 -33.48
C LYS A 348 -76.15 50.67 -32.27
N SER A 349 -75.28 51.52 -31.72
CA SER A 349 -74.48 51.21 -30.54
C SER A 349 -75.16 51.59 -29.22
N GLY A 350 -76.24 52.39 -29.26
CA GLY A 350 -76.90 52.92 -28.06
C GLY A 350 -76.12 54.01 -27.33
N ILE A 351 -74.96 54.41 -27.85
CA ILE A 351 -74.07 55.41 -27.25
C ILE A 351 -74.55 56.83 -27.59
N PRO A 352 -74.55 57.78 -26.65
CA PRO A 352 -74.95 59.15 -26.92
C PRO A 352 -74.14 59.76 -28.07
N ARG A 353 -74.83 60.44 -28.99
CA ARG A 353 -74.23 61.07 -30.18
C ARG A 353 -73.01 61.94 -29.84
N LYS A 354 -73.06 62.68 -28.74
CA LYS A 354 -71.97 63.52 -28.24
C LYS A 354 -70.67 62.75 -27.98
N GLU A 355 -70.75 61.49 -27.54
CA GLU A 355 -69.57 60.64 -27.28
C GLU A 355 -69.01 60.05 -28.56
N VAL A 356 -69.88 59.67 -29.51
CA VAL A 356 -69.47 59.25 -30.86
C VAL A 356 -68.75 60.39 -31.59
N ASP A 357 -69.31 61.60 -31.54
CA ASP A 357 -68.69 62.78 -32.16
C ASP A 357 -67.31 63.06 -31.55
N ARG A 358 -67.17 62.92 -30.23
CA ARG A 358 -65.89 63.10 -29.53
C ARG A 358 -64.85 62.06 -29.98
N LEU A 359 -65.23 60.78 -30.05
CA LEU A 359 -64.34 59.71 -30.51
C LEU A 359 -63.87 59.97 -31.94
N PHE A 360 -64.79 60.26 -32.86
CA PHE A 360 -64.44 60.46 -34.26
C PHE A 360 -63.70 61.78 -34.51
N HIS A 361 -63.93 62.82 -33.70
CA HIS A 361 -63.11 64.02 -33.73
C HIS A 361 -61.64 63.70 -33.40
N VAL A 362 -61.39 62.88 -32.38
CA VAL A 362 -60.03 62.42 -32.02
C VAL A 362 -59.46 61.53 -33.13
N ILE A 363 -60.24 60.61 -33.70
CA ILE A 363 -59.80 59.77 -34.84
C ILE A 363 -59.36 60.63 -36.03
N ARG A 364 -60.16 61.64 -36.43
CA ARG A 364 -59.80 62.55 -37.53
C ARG A 364 -58.54 63.36 -37.19
N ALA A 365 -58.40 63.81 -35.94
CA ALA A 365 -57.22 64.56 -35.49
C ALA A 365 -55.95 63.69 -35.57
N VAL A 366 -56.03 62.44 -35.14
CA VAL A 366 -54.93 61.46 -35.21
C VAL A 366 -54.58 61.11 -36.66
N GLN A 367 -55.57 60.92 -37.54
CA GLN A 367 -55.33 60.60 -38.96
C GLN A 367 -54.63 61.73 -39.74
N ARG A 368 -54.92 63.00 -39.41
CA ARG A 368 -54.35 64.16 -40.11
C ARG A 368 -52.91 64.50 -39.72
N ARG A 369 -52.45 64.05 -38.56
CA ARG A 369 -51.10 64.35 -38.05
C ARG A 369 -50.12 63.26 -38.47
N GLU A 370 -48.88 63.66 -38.75
CA GLU A 370 -47.79 62.72 -39.08
C GLU A 370 -47.27 62.00 -37.83
N GLU A 371 -47.25 62.66 -36.68
CA GLU A 371 -46.86 62.09 -35.39
C GLU A 371 -47.90 62.40 -34.30
N ILE A 372 -47.99 61.52 -33.30
CA ILE A 372 -48.85 61.71 -32.12
C ILE A 372 -48.09 61.37 -30.85
N SER A 373 -48.48 62.01 -29.75
CA SER A 373 -47.91 61.72 -28.42
C SER A 373 -48.54 60.47 -27.79
N GLU A 374 -47.83 59.88 -26.81
CA GLU A 374 -48.35 58.77 -26.00
C GLU A 374 -49.69 59.11 -25.33
N ALA A 375 -49.83 60.34 -24.82
CA ALA A 375 -51.07 60.81 -24.18
C ALA A 375 -52.26 60.81 -25.16
N GLU A 376 -52.03 61.19 -26.42
CA GLU A 376 -53.06 61.19 -27.47
C GLU A 376 -53.44 59.77 -27.90
N LEU A 377 -52.47 58.86 -27.99
CA LEU A 377 -52.70 57.44 -28.23
C LEU A 377 -53.52 56.80 -27.09
N LEU A 378 -53.16 57.11 -25.83
CA LEU A 378 -53.89 56.63 -24.65
C LEU A 378 -55.31 57.17 -24.62
N GLN A 379 -55.49 58.46 -24.93
CA GLN A 379 -56.81 59.07 -25.03
C GLN A 379 -57.68 58.40 -26.11
N LEU A 380 -57.12 58.16 -27.30
CA LEU A 380 -57.79 57.44 -28.39
C LEU A 380 -58.20 56.04 -27.93
N HIS A 381 -57.28 55.31 -27.30
CA HIS A 381 -57.55 53.96 -26.81
C HIS A 381 -58.65 53.95 -25.74
N GLN A 382 -58.60 54.85 -24.77
CA GLN A 382 -59.63 54.94 -23.73
C GLN A 382 -61.02 55.22 -24.31
N LEU A 383 -61.11 56.10 -25.31
CA LEU A 383 -62.38 56.37 -25.99
C LEU A 383 -62.90 55.15 -26.76
N MET A 384 -62.01 54.38 -27.41
CA MET A 384 -62.39 53.12 -28.08
C MET A 384 -62.80 52.03 -27.09
N GLU A 385 -62.09 51.86 -25.98
CA GLU A 385 -62.44 50.89 -24.93
C GLU A 385 -63.77 51.25 -24.26
N THR A 386 -63.99 52.55 -24.01
CA THR A 386 -65.27 53.02 -23.46
C THR A 386 -66.40 52.72 -24.44
N PHE A 387 -66.17 52.91 -25.74
CA PHE A 387 -67.12 52.52 -26.78
C PHE A 387 -67.42 51.01 -26.71
N TYR A 388 -66.40 50.15 -26.72
CA TYR A 388 -66.58 48.70 -26.65
C TYR A 388 -67.33 48.23 -25.39
N GLN A 389 -66.97 48.76 -24.22
CA GLN A 389 -67.61 48.39 -22.95
C GLN A 389 -69.07 48.85 -22.87
N GLN A 390 -69.40 50.01 -23.44
CA GLN A 390 -70.76 50.51 -23.48
C GLN A 390 -71.60 49.80 -24.54
N SER A 391 -70.97 49.32 -25.61
CA SER A 391 -71.65 48.70 -26.74
C SER A 391 -71.84 47.18 -26.62
N GLU A 392 -71.07 46.51 -25.75
CA GLU A 392 -71.23 45.10 -25.35
C GLU A 392 -72.24 44.90 -24.21
N ARG A 393 -72.81 45.97 -23.67
CA ARG A 393 -73.96 45.95 -22.76
C ARG A 393 -75.26 46.10 -23.53
#